data_AF-A0AAC8UBV5-F1
#
_entry.id   AF-A0AAC8UBV5-F1
#
_cell.length_a   1.000
_cell.length_b   1.000
_cell.length_c   1.000
_cell.angle_alpha   90.00
_cell.angle_beta   90.00
_cell.angle_gamma   90.00
#
_symmetry.space_group_name_H-M   'P 1'
#
loop_
_entity.id
_entity.type
_entity.pdbx_description
1 polymer ?
#
loop_
_entity_poly.entity_id
_entity_poly.type
_entity_poly.pdbx_seq_one_letter_code
_entity_poly.pdbx_strand_id
1 'polypeptide(L)'
;MFAAVAWAVAKYVAVLAVSYLLNQALAPKQRSGQGPEAVSSEEWNFPQAGEGTPQCVFFGDCWTEDWQVLAYGNYRTTEIKKG
;
A
#
# COMPACT_ATOMS: atom_id res chain seq x y z
N MET A 1 -57.28 -9.65 3.36
CA MET A 1 -56.20 -9.13 4.22
C MET A 1 -54.89 -9.88 4.05
N PHE A 2 -54.85 -11.21 4.21
CA PHE A 2 -53.61 -12.00 4.08
C PHE A 2 -52.90 -11.90 2.72
N ALA A 3 -53.64 -11.84 1.60
CA ALA A 3 -53.05 -11.70 0.27
C ALA A 3 -52.29 -10.37 0.07
N ALA A 4 -52.80 -9.27 0.65
CA ALA A 4 -52.14 -7.96 0.58
C ALA A 4 -50.87 -7.93 1.43
N VAL A 5 -50.88 -8.61 2.59
CA VAL A 5 -49.70 -8.77 3.45
C VAL A 5 -48.65 -9.65 2.77
N ALA A 6 -49.04 -10.77 2.17
CA ALA A 6 -48.13 -11.63 1.41
C ALA A 6 -47.48 -10.90 0.23
N TRP A 7 -48.25 -10.09 -0.49
CA TRP A 7 -47.73 -9.28 -1.59
C TRP A 7 -46.77 -8.18 -1.12
N ALA A 8 -47.03 -7.56 0.04
CA ALA A 8 -46.12 -6.61 0.66
C ALA A 8 -44.79 -7.29 1.04
N VAL A 9 -44.86 -8.46 1.70
CA VAL A 9 -43.67 -9.23 2.08
C VAL A 9 -42.84 -9.63 0.87
N ALA A 10 -43.47 -10.10 -0.21
CA ALA A 10 -42.78 -10.45 -1.45
C ALA A 10 -42.01 -9.26 -2.05
N LYS A 11 -42.59 -8.06 -2.04
CA LYS A 11 -41.91 -6.84 -2.50
C LYS A 11 -40.69 -6.50 -1.64
N TYR A 12 -40.81 -6.59 -0.31
CA TYR A 12 -39.69 -6.32 0.58
C TYR A 12 -38.53 -7.30 0.37
N VAL A 13 -38.83 -8.58 0.20
CA VAL A 13 -37.82 -9.60 -0.11
C VAL A 13 -37.15 -9.33 -1.46
N ALA A 14 -37.92 -8.94 -2.48
CA ALA A 14 -37.37 -8.58 -3.78
C ALA A 14 -36.43 -7.35 -3.70
N VAL A 15 -36.82 -6.32 -2.95
CA VAL A 15 -35.99 -5.12 -2.74
C VAL A 15 -34.70 -5.46 -1.99
N LEU A 16 -34.76 -6.32 -0.98
CA LEU A 16 -33.58 -6.77 -0.25
C LEU A 16 -32.63 -7.57 -1.14
N ALA A 17 -33.15 -8.47 -1.97
CA ALA A 17 -32.34 -9.26 -2.90
C ALA A 17 -31.63 -8.36 -3.93
N VAL A 18 -32.35 -7.39 -4.50
CA VAL A 18 -31.80 -6.42 -5.45
C VAL A 18 -30.74 -5.54 -4.78
N SER A 19 -31.01 -5.03 -3.58
CA SER A 19 -30.06 -4.22 -2.81
C SER A 19 -28.78 -4.99 -2.49
N TYR A 20 -28.90 -6.27 -2.11
CA TYR A 20 -27.74 -7.11 -1.81
C TYR A 20 -26.85 -7.30 -3.05
N LEU A 21 -27.45 -7.62 -4.20
CA LEU A 21 -26.70 -7.79 -5.45
C LEU A 21 -26.05 -6.49 -5.91
N LEU A 22 -26.74 -5.36 -5.81
CA LEU A 22 -26.18 -4.05 -6.16
C LEU A 22 -25.02 -3.67 -5.25
N ASN A 23 -25.15 -3.87 -3.94
CA ASN A 23 -24.07 -3.60 -3.00
C ASN A 23 -22.87 -4.51 -3.25
N GLN A 24 -23.07 -5.76 -3.64
CA GLN A 24 -21.97 -6.66 -4.00
C GLN A 24 -21.29 -6.25 -5.31
N ALA A 25 -22.06 -5.87 -6.33
CA ALA A 25 -21.54 -5.47 -7.63
C ALA A 25 -20.83 -4.11 -7.61
N LEU A 26 -21.34 -3.18 -6.81
CA LEU A 26 -20.81 -1.82 -6.66
C LEU A 26 -19.89 -1.67 -5.44
N ALA A 27 -19.72 -2.73 -4.63
CA ALA A 27 -18.77 -2.71 -3.53
C ALA A 27 -17.40 -2.32 -4.10
N PRO A 28 -16.75 -1.28 -3.56
CA PRO A 28 -15.38 -1.01 -3.93
C PRO A 28 -14.59 -2.27 -3.62
N LYS A 29 -13.94 -2.83 -4.65
CA LYS A 29 -13.12 -4.04 -4.53
C LYS A 29 -12.26 -3.86 -3.28
N GLN A 30 -12.42 -4.74 -2.28
CA GLN A 30 -11.59 -4.69 -1.08
C GLN A 30 -10.16 -4.62 -1.59
N ARG A 31 -9.44 -3.54 -1.23
CA ARG A 31 -7.99 -3.47 -1.40
C ARG A 31 -7.45 -4.61 -0.56
N SER A 32 -7.35 -5.77 -1.19
CA SER A 32 -7.05 -7.06 -0.59
C SER A 32 -5.66 -6.97 -0.02
N GLY A 33 -5.51 -6.63 1.25
CA GLY A 33 -4.26 -6.77 2.02
C GLY A 33 -3.01 -6.10 1.45
N GLN A 34 -3.12 -5.37 0.34
CA GLN A 34 -2.04 -4.78 -0.42
C GLN A 34 -2.35 -3.29 -0.50
N GLY A 35 -2.01 -2.57 0.57
CA GLY A 35 -1.45 -1.24 0.32
C GLY A 35 -0.26 -1.41 -0.63
N PRO A 36 0.18 -0.36 -1.34
CA PRO A 36 1.47 -0.44 -2.03
C PRO A 36 2.48 -1.06 -1.07
N GLU A 37 3.11 -2.14 -1.50
CA GLU A 37 4.09 -2.84 -0.69
C GLU A 37 5.08 -1.78 -0.19
N ALA A 38 5.29 -1.74 1.12
CA ALA A 38 6.20 -0.76 1.69
C ALA A 38 7.58 -1.10 1.13
N VAL A 39 8.04 -0.31 0.16
CA VAL A 39 9.34 -0.46 -0.49
C VAL A 39 10.37 -0.57 0.62
N SER A 40 10.95 -1.76 0.77
CA SER A 40 11.94 -2.00 1.81
C SER A 40 13.22 -1.24 1.45
N SER A 41 14.04 -0.94 2.45
CA SER A 41 15.34 -0.30 2.21
C SER A 41 16.24 -1.11 1.27
N GLU A 42 16.00 -2.41 1.08
CA GLU A 42 16.78 -3.29 0.20
C GLU A 42 16.40 -3.18 -1.29
N GLU A 43 15.23 -2.64 -1.64
CA GLU A 43 14.83 -2.44 -3.06
C GLU A 43 15.48 -1.21 -3.69
N TRP A 44 16.10 -0.34 -2.88
CA TRP A 44 16.78 0.85 -3.38
C TRP A 44 18.21 0.51 -3.80
N ASN A 45 18.51 0.65 -5.09
CA ASN A 45 19.86 0.52 -5.62
C ASN A 45 20.69 1.77 -5.29
N PHE A 46 21.02 1.94 -4.01
CA PHE A 46 21.97 2.96 -3.58
C PHE A 46 23.40 2.46 -3.82
N PRO A 47 24.34 3.34 -4.22
CA PRO A 47 25.77 3.03 -4.18
C PRO A 47 26.20 2.96 -2.70
N GLN A 48 25.92 1.82 -2.06
CA GLN A 48 26.35 1.50 -0.72
C GLN A 48 27.64 0.68 -0.78
N ALA A 49 28.54 0.98 0.14
CA ALA A 49 29.61 0.05 0.49
C ALA A 49 28.97 -1.19 1.10
N GLY A 50 29.03 -2.32 0.38
CA GLY A 50 28.75 -3.62 0.99
C GLY A 50 29.79 -3.92 2.06
N GLU A 51 29.51 -4.90 2.92
CA GLU A 51 30.52 -5.41 3.84
C GLU A 51 31.75 -5.89 3.03
N GLY A 52 32.91 -5.28 3.28
CA GLY A 52 34.15 -5.56 2.56
C GLY A 52 34.54 -4.57 1.45
N THR A 53 33.75 -3.51 1.18
CA THR A 53 34.17 -2.46 0.23
C THR A 53 35.39 -1.69 0.77
N PRO A 54 36.48 -1.56 -0.01
CA PRO A 54 37.69 -0.88 0.45
C PRO A 54 37.45 0.61 0.68
N GLN A 55 37.95 1.14 1.80
CA GLN A 55 37.94 2.58 2.08
C GLN A 55 39.12 3.24 1.38
N CYS A 56 38.84 4.16 0.46
CA CYS A 56 39.86 5.00 -0.15
C CYS A 56 40.22 6.16 0.81
N VAL A 57 41.52 6.40 1.00
CA VAL A 57 42.04 7.54 1.76
C VAL A 57 42.75 8.45 0.77
N PHE A 58 42.26 9.68 0.63
CA PHE A 58 42.83 10.67 -0.28
C PHE A 58 43.77 11.62 0.47
N PHE A 59 44.90 11.95 -0.16
CA PHE A 59 45.80 13.02 0.28
C PHE A 59 45.91 14.04 -0.86
N GLY A 60 45.51 15.29 -0.61
CA GLY A 60 45.43 16.34 -1.63
C GLY A 60 44.14 16.29 -2.46
N ASP A 61 44.10 17.04 -3.56
CA ASP A 61 42.91 17.14 -4.43
C ASP A 61 42.88 15.98 -5.43
N CYS A 62 41.82 15.16 -5.35
CA CYS A 62 41.59 14.02 -6.23
C CYS A 62 40.13 14.00 -6.69
N TRP A 63 39.91 13.82 -7.99
CA TRP A 63 38.58 13.57 -8.56
C TRP A 63 38.32 12.06 -8.55
N THR A 64 37.16 11.66 -8.03
CA THR A 64 36.71 10.26 -8.03
C THR A 64 35.41 10.12 -8.83
N GLU A 65 35.26 9.00 -9.53
CA GLU A 65 34.14 8.74 -10.43
C GLU A 65 32.88 8.28 -9.68
N ASP A 66 33.05 7.75 -8.47
CA ASP A 66 31.98 7.13 -7.70
C ASP A 66 31.65 7.94 -6.45
N TRP A 67 30.36 8.27 -6.28
CA TRP A 67 29.85 8.91 -5.08
C TRP A 67 29.24 7.84 -4.15
N GLN A 68 29.62 7.88 -2.87
CA GLN A 68 29.07 6.99 -1.84
C GLN A 68 28.11 7.77 -0.93
N VAL A 69 26.97 7.16 -0.60
CA VAL A 69 26.07 7.68 0.43
C VAL A 69 26.69 7.45 1.81
N LEU A 70 27.02 8.53 2.54
CA LEU A 70 27.63 8.46 3.87
C LEU A 70 26.59 8.35 5.00
N ALA A 71 25.41 8.90 4.79
CA ALA A 71 24.31 8.85 5.74
C ALA A 71 22.99 8.89 4.99
N TYR A 72 22.06 8.03 5.40
CA TYR A 72 20.71 7.96 4.85
C TYR A 72 19.72 7.74 6.00
N GLY A 73 18.66 8.54 6.09
CA GLY A 73 17.74 8.50 7.23
C GLY A 73 16.70 9.62 7.21
N ASN A 74 15.94 9.73 8.32
CA ASN A 74 14.77 10.61 8.50
C ASN A 74 13.57 10.27 7.61
N TYR A 75 13.27 8.99 7.47
CA TYR A 75 11.95 8.56 7.02
C TYR A 75 10.92 8.90 8.09
N ARG A 76 10.28 10.07 7.96
CA ARG A 76 9.11 10.42 8.76
C ARG A 76 7.89 9.72 8.17
N THR A 77 7.85 8.41 8.26
CA THR A 77 6.63 7.66 7.96
C THR A 77 5.69 7.82 9.15
N THR A 78 4.60 8.55 8.95
CA THR A 78 3.47 8.49 9.87
C THR A 78 2.61 7.32 9.43
N GLU A 79 2.34 6.38 10.34
CA GLU A 79 1.45 5.26 10.05
C GLU A 79 0.07 5.81 9.65
N ILE A 80 -0.49 5.31 8.55
CA ILE A 80 -1.87 5.62 8.18
C ILE A 80 -2.77 4.89 9.17
N LYS A 81 -3.24 5.61 10.19
CA LYS A 81 -4.27 5.10 11.10
C LYS A 81 -5.57 4.97 10.32
N LYS A 82 -6.00 3.72 10.11
CA LYS A 82 -7.27 3.37 9.50
C LYS A 82 -8.39 3.86 10.43
N GLY A 83 -9.15 4.86 9.99
CA GLY A 83 -10.44 5.25 10.56
C GLY A 83 -11.56 4.31 10.12
#